data_AF-A0A1T5BI97-F1
#
_entry.id   AF-A0A1T5BI97-F1
#
_cell.length_a   1.000
_cell.length_b   1.000
_cell.length_c   1.000
_cell.angle_alpha   90.00
_cell.angle_beta   90.00
_cell.angle_gamma   90.00
#
_symmetry.space_group_name_H-M   'P 1'
#
loop_
_entity.id
_entity.type
_entity.pdbx_description
1 polymer ?
#
loop_
_entity_poly.entity_id
_entity_poly.type
_entity_poly.pdbx_seq_one_letter_code
_entity_poly.pdbx_strand_id
1 'polypeptide(L)' 'MALDELHAFFSSVILPDTIFVSEGVKIINVPDFIQGHLQALKAVGEEPVAAVFYERLVMIKDLLINQVA' A
#
# COMPACT_ATOMS: atom_id res chain seq x y z
N MET A 1 2.86 -5.92 11.08
CA MET A 1 3.40 -6.77 10.00
C MET A 1 4.79 -6.28 9.69
N ALA A 2 5.70 -7.17 9.33
CA ALA A 2 7.00 -6.79 8.78
C ALA A 2 6.84 -6.27 7.34
N LEU A 3 7.81 -5.48 6.85
CA LEU A 3 7.81 -4.97 5.47
C LEU A 3 7.78 -6.11 4.43
N ASP A 4 8.46 -7.22 4.72
CA ASP A 4 8.49 -8.40 3.84
C ASP A 4 7.11 -9.06 3.70
N GLU A 5 6.29 -9.02 4.76
CA GLU A 5 4.92 -9.54 4.73
C GLU A 5 4.01 -8.67 3.85
N LEU A 6 4.17 -7.34 3.90
CA LEU A 6 3.46 -6.42 2.99
C LEU A 6 3.86 -6.68 1.54
N HIS A 7 5.16 -6.84 1.28
CA HIS A 7 5.66 -7.12 -0.06
C HIS A 7 5.14 -8.45 -0.61
N ALA A 8 5.13 -9.50 0.22
CA ALA A 8 4.57 -10.79 -0.14
C ALA A 8 3.06 -10.71 -0.45
N PHE A 9 2.29 -10.00 0.38
CA PHE A 9 0.85 -9.80 0.15
C PHE A 9 0.60 -9.15 -1.22
N PHE A 10 1.22 -8.00 -1.50
CA PHE A 10 0.97 -7.26 -2.74
C PHE A 10 1.46 -7.98 -4.00
N SER A 11 2.42 -8.91 -3.85
CA SER A 11 2.88 -9.77 -4.94
C SER A 11 1.93 -10.94 -5.22
N SER A 12 1.05 -11.28 -4.28
CA SER A 12 0.13 -12.42 -4.36
C SER A 12 -1.29 -12.07 -4.81
N VAL A 13 -1.65 -10.79 -4.86
CA VAL A 13 -3.00 -10.32 -5.21
C VAL A 13 -3.02 -9.63 -6.57
N ILE A 14 -4.17 -9.69 -7.25
CA ILE A 14 -4.40 -8.85 -8.43
C ILE A 14 -4.75 -7.46 -7.94
N LEU A 15 -3.92 -6.48 -8.30
CA LEU A 15 -4.11 -5.09 -7.93
C LEU A 15 -5.06 -4.41 -8.92
N PRO A 16 -6.08 -3.67 -8.44
CA PRO A 16 -6.97 -2.92 -9.32
C PRO A 16 -6.25 -1.69 -9.88
N ASP A 17 -6.65 -1.19 -11.05
CA ASP A 17 -6.08 0.06 -11.58
C ASP A 17 -6.36 1.25 -10.67
N THR A 18 -7.47 1.22 -9.92
CA THR A 18 -7.86 2.31 -9.04
C THR A 18 -8.58 1.82 -7.78
N ILE A 19 -8.47 2.57 -6.68
CA ILE A 19 -9.16 2.27 -5.42
C ILE A 19 -9.63 3.55 -4.73
N PHE A 20 -10.85 3.53 -4.18
CA PHE A 20 -11.34 4.59 -3.32
C PHE A 20 -10.85 4.37 -1.89
N VAL A 21 -10.28 5.42 -1.29
CA VAL A 21 -9.74 5.40 0.07
C VAL A 21 -10.73 6.00 1.06
N SER A 22 -11.41 7.05 0.64
CA SER A 22 -12.50 7.71 1.37
C SER A 22 -13.43 8.39 0.37
N GLU A 23 -14.51 8.99 0.86
CA GLU A 23 -15.34 9.86 0.05
C GLU A 23 -14.47 10.98 -0.58
N GLY A 24 -14.56 11.13 -1.91
CA GLY A 24 -13.80 12.11 -2.67
C GLY A 24 -12.31 11.80 -2.89
N VAL A 25 -11.75 10.73 -2.30
CA VAL A 25 -10.33 10.39 -2.44
C VAL A 25 -10.16 9.05 -3.15
N LYS A 26 -9.47 9.10 -4.28
CA LYS A 26 -9.19 7.96 -5.14
C LYS A 26 -7.70 7.88 -5.45
N ILE A 27 -7.12 6.71 -5.30
CA ILE A 27 -5.80 6.41 -5.83
C ILE A 27 -5.97 5.90 -7.26
N ILE A 28 -5.22 6.50 -8.17
CA ILE A 28 -5.09 6.06 -9.56
C ILE A 28 -3.75 5.34 -9.70
N ASN A 29 -3.73 4.28 -10.50
CA ASN A 29 -2.57 3.40 -10.69
C ASN A 29 -2.07 2.80 -9.36
N VAL A 30 -2.92 1.97 -8.74
CA VAL A 30 -2.59 1.31 -7.46
C VAL A 30 -1.28 0.50 -7.51
N PRO A 31 -0.93 -0.21 -8.59
CA PRO A 31 0.37 -0.89 -8.70
C PRO A 31 1.55 0.07 -8.51
N ASP A 32 1.56 1.20 -9.21
CA ASP A 32 2.64 2.19 -9.13
C ASP A 32 2.69 2.86 -7.75
N PHE A 33 1.51 3.16 -7.18
CA PHE A 33 1.40 3.68 -5.82
C PHE A 33 2.06 2.74 -4.80
N ILE A 34 1.72 1.45 -4.81
CA ILE A 34 2.28 0.46 -3.89
C ILE A 34 3.78 0.32 -4.09
N GLN A 35 4.23 0.21 -5.35
CA GLN A 35 5.65 0.07 -5.67
C GLN A 35 6.46 1.26 -5.15
N GLY A 36 5.99 2.49 -5.40
CA GLY A 36 6.65 3.71 -4.93
C GLY A 36 6.75 3.77 -3.40
N HIS A 37 5.72 3.35 -2.68
CA HIS A 37 5.73 3.34 -1.21
C HIS A 37 6.70 2.28 -0.64
N LEU A 38 6.73 1.08 -1.24
CA LEU A 38 7.68 0.04 -0.86
C LEU A 38 9.13 0.47 -1.13
N GLN A 39 9.38 1.17 -2.24
CA GLN A 39 10.70 1.73 -2.55
C GLN A 39 11.09 2.84 -1.57
N ALA A 40 10.16 3.74 -1.23
CA ALA A 40 10.39 4.78 -0.24
C ALA A 40 10.75 4.19 1.12
N LEU A 41 10.05 3.15 1.58
CA LEU A 41 10.37 2.47 2.84
C LEU A 41 11.78 1.86 2.85
N LYS A 42 12.22 1.30 1.71
CA LYS A 42 13.59 0.79 1.57
C LYS A 42 14.65 1.90 1.59
N ALA A 43 14.32 3.09 1.06
CA ALA A 43 15.26 4.21 0.95
C ALA A 43 15.39 5.02 2.25
N VAL A 44 14.28 5.18 2.97
CA VAL A 44 14.20 6.11 4.11
C VAL A 44 14.49 5.42 5.46
N GLY A 45 14.44 4.09 5.52
CA GLY A 45 14.85 3.34 6.72
C GLY A 45 13.94 3.59 7.94
N GLU A 46 14.54 3.87 9.10
CA GLU A 46 13.84 4.06 10.39
C GLU A 46 13.43 5.51 10.67
N GLU A 47 13.56 6.41 9.69
CA GLU A 47 13.16 7.81 9.84
C GLU A 47 11.65 7.94 10.10
N PRO A 48 11.19 8.94 10.87
CA PRO A 48 9.76 9.11 11.19
C PRO A 48 8.83 9.19 9.96
N VAL A 49 9.35 9.67 8.83
CA VAL A 49 8.58 9.75 7.58
C VAL A 49 8.29 8.38 6.97
N ALA A 50 9.06 7.35 7.30
CA ALA A 50 8.80 5.97 6.88
C ALA A 50 7.43 5.47 7.38
N ALA A 51 7.00 5.93 8.56
CA ALA A 51 5.70 5.56 9.13
C ALA A 51 4.53 5.88 8.19
N VAL A 52 4.56 7.05 7.54
CA VAL A 52 3.49 7.49 6.63
C VAL A 52 3.38 6.55 5.42
N PHE A 53 4.52 6.13 4.85
CA PHE A 53 4.50 5.21 3.71
C PHE A 53 3.98 3.83 4.11
N TYR A 54 4.36 3.35 5.30
CA TYR A 54 3.89 2.07 5.83
C TYR A 54 2.39 2.10 6.12
N GLU A 55 1.88 3.15 6.78
CA GLU A 55 0.47 3.31 7.08
C GLU A 55 -0.41 3.28 5.82
N ARG A 56 0.04 3.94 4.74
CA ARG A 56 -0.66 3.92 3.46
C ARG A 56 -0.72 2.53 2.85
N LEU A 57 0.35 1.74 2.94
CA LEU A 57 0.34 0.35 2.45
C LEU A 57 -0.62 -0.51 3.28
N VAL A 58 -0.62 -0.40 4.60
CA VAL A 58 -1.55 -1.15 5.47
C VAL A 58 -3.00 -0.80 5.13
N MET A 59 -3.31 0.49 4.98
CA MET A 59 -4.63 0.96 4.59
C MET A 59 -5.11 0.35 3.26
N ILE A 60 -4.24 0.30 2.24
CA ILE A 60 -4.60 -0.30 0.94
C ILE A 60 -4.80 -1.80 1.06
N LYS A 61 -3.95 -2.49 1.82
CA LYS A 61 -4.12 -3.92 2.11
C LYS A 61 -5.50 -4.21 2.73
N ASP A 62 -5.88 -3.43 3.74
CA ASP A 62 -7.16 -3.63 4.43
C ASP A 62 -8.35 -3.33 3.50
N LEU A 63 -8.26 -2.30 2.65
CA LEU A 63 -9.27 -2.02 1.64
C LEU A 63 -9.41 -3.15 0.61
N LEU A 64 -8.30 -3.73 0.15
CA LEU A 64 -8.31 -4.86 -0.79
C LEU A 64 -8.94 -6.10 -0.16
N ILE A 65 -8.63 -6.39 1.11
CA ILE A 65 -9.23 -7.52 1.83
C ILE A 65 -10.75 -7.31 1.98
N ASN A 66 -11.18 -6.10 2.36
CA ASN A 66 -12.59 -5.80 2.60
C ASN A 66 -13.43 -5.70 1.32
N GLN A 67 -12.83 -5.52 0.14
CA GLN A 67 -13.53 -5.56 -1.15
C GLN A 67 -13.76 -6.98 -1.68
N VAL A 68 -13.07 -7.98 -1.12
CA VAL A 68 -13.18 -9.40 -1.52
C VAL A 68 -14.19 -10.16 -0.64
N ALA A 69 -14.74 -9.51 0.40
CA ALA A 69 -15.73 -10.06 1.32
C ALA A 69 -17.18 -9.72 0.94
#